data_AF-A0A182MJL2-F1
#
_entry.id   AF-A0A182MJL2-F1
#
_cell.length_a   1.000
_cell.length_b   1.000
_cell.length_c   1.000
_cell.angle_alpha   90.00
_cell.angle_beta   90.00
_cell.angle_gamma   90.00
#
_symmetry.space_group_name_H-M   'P 1'
#
loop_
_entity.id
_entity.type
_entity.pdbx_description
1 polymer ?
#
loop_
_entity_poly.entity_id
_entity_poly.type
_entity_poly.pdbx_seq_one_letter_code
_entity_poly.pdbx_strand_id
1 'polypeptide(L)'
;MNFIARIVAPQFRQLVFPQPPVSWHRVVIISTNNALLYSTKTSKPQESGTGSGASSNKKAKTAPKITLISSDETISIVNLDEAVKISNRRNLKLVKVTDLDTKTQRPVYKLMTGAEYLNEDLKRREEKKKSKQDASVKGDKLLTISARIAEHDLASKIQNVLKWLNKSYEVRVVVTGDGAGNKAKQEDIAQRFEASVKDTGKIVQKRLRDNDLRFNITPTAGSGATVGKKGLLDVKDATNGMNEPQAARGLHTQSGLMA
;
A
#
# COMPACT_ATOMS: atom_id res chain seq x y z
N MET A 1 -36.00 34.63 -65.69
CA MET A 1 -35.21 33.64 -64.93
C MET A 1 -35.09 34.15 -63.51
N ASN A 2 -35.81 33.58 -62.55
CA ASN A 2 -35.70 33.87 -61.10
C ASN A 2 -36.24 32.63 -60.35
N PHE A 3 -35.35 31.82 -59.77
CA PHE A 3 -35.72 30.66 -58.97
C PHE A 3 -35.49 30.97 -57.48
N ILE A 4 -36.58 31.06 -56.73
CA ILE A 4 -36.62 31.13 -55.28
C ILE A 4 -36.55 29.70 -54.75
N ALA A 5 -35.44 29.31 -54.12
CA ALA A 5 -35.30 28.01 -53.47
C ALA A 5 -35.94 28.03 -52.08
N ARG A 6 -37.01 27.25 -51.91
CA ARG A 6 -37.73 27.04 -50.66
C ARG A 6 -37.17 25.77 -49.99
N ILE A 7 -36.34 25.93 -48.97
CA ILE A 7 -35.77 24.81 -48.20
C ILE A 7 -36.85 24.26 -47.27
N VAL A 8 -37.25 23.01 -47.50
CA VAL A 8 -38.17 22.22 -46.66
C VAL A 8 -37.35 21.56 -45.55
N ALA A 9 -37.70 21.82 -44.30
CA ALA A 9 -37.12 21.17 -43.13
C ALA A 9 -37.63 19.71 -42.99
N PRO A 10 -36.78 18.74 -42.65
CA PRO A 10 -37.23 17.39 -42.35
C PRO A 10 -37.72 17.30 -40.90
N GLN A 11 -38.99 16.93 -40.73
CA GLN A 11 -39.61 16.55 -39.46
C GLN A 11 -38.96 15.25 -38.93
N PHE A 12 -38.20 15.36 -37.84
CA PHE A 12 -37.69 14.20 -37.11
C PHE A 12 -38.81 13.61 -36.24
N ARG A 13 -39.40 12.51 -36.70
CA ARG A 13 -40.26 11.64 -35.87
C ARG A 13 -39.43 11.09 -34.71
N GLN A 14 -39.78 11.49 -33.48
CA GLN A 14 -39.31 10.81 -32.27
C GLN A 14 -39.89 9.39 -32.24
N LEU A 15 -39.02 8.39 -32.35
CA LEU A 15 -39.35 7.01 -32.02
C LEU A 15 -39.21 6.84 -30.51
N VAL A 16 -40.36 6.71 -29.84
CA VAL A 16 -40.44 6.39 -28.40
C VAL A 16 -40.11 4.92 -28.24
N PHE A 17 -38.94 4.61 -27.67
CA PHE A 17 -38.58 3.27 -27.23
C PHE A 17 -39.36 2.92 -25.95
N PRO A 18 -40.08 1.78 -25.89
CA PRO A 18 -40.71 1.34 -24.66
C PRO A 18 -39.65 0.77 -23.72
N GLN A 19 -39.44 1.43 -22.57
CA GLN A 19 -38.65 0.90 -21.47
C GLN A 19 -39.46 -0.20 -20.75
N PRO A 20 -38.92 -1.41 -20.52
CA PRO A 20 -39.58 -2.39 -19.66
C PRO A 20 -39.49 -1.94 -18.18
N PRO A 21 -40.49 -2.26 -17.33
CA PRO A 21 -40.45 -1.93 -15.92
C PRO A 21 -39.34 -2.73 -15.23
N VAL A 22 -38.35 -2.00 -14.69
CA VAL A 22 -37.26 -2.54 -13.90
C VAL A 22 -37.83 -3.01 -12.56
N SER A 23 -38.12 -4.31 -12.45
CA SER A 23 -38.45 -4.98 -11.19
C SER A 23 -37.20 -5.02 -10.30
N TRP A 24 -37.16 -4.17 -9.28
CA TRP A 24 -36.18 -4.26 -8.21
C TRP A 24 -36.60 -5.40 -7.27
N HIS A 25 -36.16 -6.63 -7.55
CA HIS A 25 -36.13 -7.63 -6.51
C HIS A 25 -35.11 -7.19 -5.46
N ARG A 26 -35.63 -6.81 -4.30
CA ARG A 26 -34.90 -6.47 -3.08
C ARG A 26 -34.08 -7.69 -2.65
N VAL A 27 -32.83 -7.78 -3.12
CA VAL A 27 -31.84 -8.72 -2.59
C VAL A 27 -31.54 -8.28 -1.16
N VAL A 28 -32.02 -9.06 -0.19
CA VAL A 28 -31.59 -8.95 1.20
C VAL A 28 -30.14 -9.42 1.25
N ILE A 29 -29.20 -8.47 1.23
CA ILE A 29 -27.81 -8.72 1.57
C ILE A 29 -27.79 -9.04 3.07
N ILE A 30 -27.66 -10.32 3.40
CA ILE A 30 -27.34 -10.76 4.76
C ILE A 30 -25.91 -10.29 5.05
N SER A 31 -25.81 -9.17 5.76
CA SER A 31 -24.56 -8.69 6.34
C SER A 31 -24.12 -9.69 7.40
N THR A 32 -23.03 -10.42 7.13
CA THR A 32 -22.32 -11.18 8.16
C THR A 32 -21.50 -10.21 9.01
N ASN A 33 -22.18 -9.49 9.90
CA ASN A 33 -21.53 -8.80 11.00
C ASN A 33 -21.02 -9.86 11.99
N ASN A 34 -19.74 -10.18 11.88
CA ASN A 34 -18.99 -10.83 12.92
C ASN A 34 -18.79 -9.83 14.07
N ALA A 35 -19.79 -9.72 14.94
CA ALA A 35 -19.72 -8.92 16.14
C ALA A 35 -19.00 -9.73 17.23
N LEU A 36 -17.75 -9.35 17.49
CA LEU A 36 -17.04 -9.67 18.73
C LEU A 36 -17.79 -9.06 19.91
N LEU A 37 -18.60 -9.87 20.59
CA LEU A 37 -19.15 -9.53 21.90
C LEU A 37 -18.08 -9.77 22.96
N TYR A 38 -17.34 -8.72 23.32
CA TYR A 38 -16.71 -8.64 24.64
C TYR A 38 -17.81 -8.33 25.66
N SER A 39 -18.34 -9.37 26.29
CA SER A 39 -19.20 -9.26 27.46
C SER A 39 -18.32 -9.16 28.71
N THR A 40 -18.15 -7.95 29.24
CA THR A 40 -17.62 -7.74 30.58
C THR A 40 -18.79 -7.65 31.56
N LYS A 41 -19.19 -8.78 32.12
CA LYS A 41 -19.92 -8.78 33.39
C LYS A 41 -19.18 -9.63 34.41
N THR A 42 -18.81 -8.92 35.46
CA THR A 42 -18.15 -9.34 36.69
C THR A 42 -19.03 -10.28 37.50
N SER A 43 -18.51 -11.40 37.96
CA SER A 43 -18.98 -12.09 39.16
C SER A 43 -17.86 -12.97 39.76
N LYS A 44 -17.71 -12.85 41.09
CA LYS A 44 -16.70 -13.46 41.98
C LYS A 44 -16.70 -15.01 41.99
N PRO A 45 -15.63 -15.65 42.52
CA PRO A 45 -15.39 -17.09 42.43
C PRO A 45 -15.97 -17.89 43.61
N GLN A 46 -16.34 -19.15 43.37
CA GLN A 46 -16.53 -20.20 44.39
C GLN A 46 -16.15 -21.58 43.81
N GLU A 47 -15.76 -22.45 44.75
CA GLU A 47 -14.86 -23.61 44.65
C GLU A 47 -15.38 -24.88 43.94
N SER A 48 -14.44 -25.84 43.88
CA SER A 48 -14.45 -27.22 43.42
C SER A 48 -15.69 -28.08 43.69
N GLY A 49 -16.11 -28.82 42.67
CA GLY A 49 -17.01 -29.96 42.77
C GLY A 49 -17.00 -30.82 41.50
N THR A 50 -16.69 -32.10 41.68
CA THR A 50 -16.66 -33.18 40.68
C THR A 50 -18.05 -33.48 40.09
N GLY A 51 -18.11 -33.79 38.79
CA GLY A 51 -19.05 -34.78 38.27
C GLY A 51 -20.01 -34.38 37.13
N SER A 52 -19.83 -35.06 35.99
CA SER A 52 -20.83 -35.50 35.02
C SER A 52 -21.38 -34.51 33.96
N GLY A 53 -21.00 -34.79 32.71
CA GLY A 53 -21.97 -35.17 31.68
C GLY A 53 -22.74 -34.05 30.97
N ALA A 54 -22.12 -33.43 29.96
CA ALA A 54 -22.84 -32.79 28.86
C ALA A 54 -22.33 -33.33 27.53
N SER A 55 -22.81 -34.52 27.15
CA SER A 55 -22.62 -35.11 25.83
C SER A 55 -23.43 -34.31 24.81
N SER A 56 -22.84 -33.24 24.28
CA SER A 56 -23.33 -32.65 23.05
C SER A 56 -23.02 -33.65 21.93
N ASN A 57 -24.04 -34.33 21.41
CA ASN A 57 -23.97 -35.14 20.19
C ASN A 57 -23.53 -34.24 19.01
N LYS A 58 -22.23 -34.00 18.89
CA LYS A 58 -21.61 -33.39 17.73
C LYS A 58 -21.57 -34.48 16.67
N LYS A 59 -22.44 -34.37 15.66
CA LYS A 59 -22.33 -35.13 14.42
C LYS A 59 -20.85 -35.19 14.03
N ALA A 60 -20.31 -36.41 13.90
CA ALA A 60 -18.90 -36.62 13.60
C ALA A 60 -18.54 -35.81 12.35
N LYS A 61 -17.78 -34.73 12.51
CA LYS A 61 -17.23 -34.01 11.37
C LYS A 61 -16.21 -34.96 10.76
N THR A 62 -16.52 -35.54 9.60
CA THR A 62 -15.55 -36.32 8.82
C THR A 62 -14.33 -35.44 8.62
N ALA A 63 -13.20 -35.85 9.22
CA ALA A 63 -11.96 -35.10 9.11
C ALA A 63 -11.56 -34.99 7.63
N PRO A 64 -11.16 -33.80 7.16
CA PRO A 64 -10.75 -33.64 5.77
C PRO A 64 -9.49 -34.46 5.52
N LYS A 65 -9.45 -35.13 4.35
CA LYS A 65 -8.25 -35.81 3.85
C LYS A 65 -7.26 -34.77 3.34
N ILE A 66 -6.03 -34.84 3.84
CA ILE A 66 -4.96 -33.88 3.56
C ILE A 66 -3.74 -34.59 2.97
N THR A 67 -2.89 -33.82 2.31
CA THR A 67 -1.56 -34.26 1.90
C THR A 67 -0.57 -33.83 2.98
N LEU A 68 0.07 -34.79 3.63
CA LEU A 68 1.04 -34.60 4.71
C LEU A 68 2.46 -34.81 4.18
N ILE A 69 3.30 -33.80 4.39
CA ILE A 69 4.75 -33.84 4.14
C ILE A 69 5.45 -34.05 5.49
N SER A 70 6.20 -35.14 5.62
CA SER A 70 7.01 -35.41 6.81
C SER A 70 8.27 -34.54 6.86
N SER A 71 9.00 -34.60 7.98
CA SER A 71 10.32 -33.95 8.10
C SER A 71 11.33 -34.45 7.05
N ASP A 72 11.21 -35.72 6.64
CA ASP A 72 12.05 -36.37 5.62
C ASP A 72 11.56 -36.12 4.18
N GLU A 73 10.71 -35.09 3.99
CA GLU A 73 10.06 -34.73 2.70
C GLU A 73 9.16 -35.81 2.07
N THR A 74 8.91 -36.91 2.80
CA THR A 74 8.00 -37.97 2.34
C THR A 74 6.55 -37.48 2.33
N ILE A 75 5.87 -37.74 1.21
CA ILE A 75 4.48 -37.33 0.96
C ILE A 75 3.55 -38.51 1.27
N SER A 76 2.57 -38.27 2.14
CA SER A 76 1.55 -39.26 2.52
C SER A 76 0.16 -38.61 2.52
N ILE A 77 -0.89 -39.39 2.25
CA ILE A 77 -2.27 -38.90 2.29
C ILE A 77 -2.91 -39.46 3.56
N VAL A 78 -3.30 -38.58 4.48
CA VAL A 78 -3.84 -38.94 5.79
C VAL A 78 -5.03 -38.05 6.14
N ASN A 79 -5.80 -38.43 7.16
CA ASN A 79 -6.81 -37.55 7.71
C ASN A 79 -6.17 -36.44 8.56
N LEU A 80 -6.82 -35.27 8.66
CA LEU A 80 -6.32 -34.17 9.49
C LEU A 80 -6.09 -34.60 10.95
N ASP A 81 -7.00 -35.39 11.52
CA ASP A 81 -6.89 -35.88 12.90
C ASP A 81 -5.69 -36.82 13.09
N GLU A 82 -5.39 -37.64 12.09
CA GLU A 82 -4.22 -38.52 12.10
C GLU A 82 -2.92 -37.72 12.03
N ALA A 83 -2.88 -36.69 11.18
CA ALA A 83 -1.72 -35.80 11.10
C ALA A 83 -1.47 -35.06 12.42
N VAL A 84 -2.54 -34.61 13.11
CA VAL A 84 -2.42 -34.01 14.45
C VAL A 84 -1.84 -35.02 15.44
N LYS A 85 -2.34 -36.26 15.45
CA LYS A 85 -1.79 -37.33 16.30
C LYS A 85 -0.31 -37.62 16.00
N ILE A 86 0.07 -37.67 14.72
CA ILE A 86 1.46 -37.88 14.30
C ILE A 86 2.35 -36.73 14.78
N SER A 87 1.87 -35.49 14.65
CA SER A 87 2.60 -34.29 15.09
C SER A 87 2.84 -34.30 16.60
N ASN A 88 1.80 -34.61 17.40
CA ASN A 88 1.90 -34.71 18.85
C ASN A 88 2.81 -35.86 19.30
N ARG A 89 2.73 -37.02 18.64
CA ARG A 89 3.59 -38.18 18.96
C ARG A 89 5.06 -37.89 18.72
N ARG A 90 5.38 -37.08 17.71
CA ARG A 90 6.76 -36.73 17.32
C ARG A 90 7.23 -35.39 17.90
N ASN A 91 6.40 -34.70 18.69
CA ASN A 91 6.65 -33.34 19.17
C ASN A 91 7.00 -32.33 18.06
N LEU A 92 6.39 -32.50 16.88
CA LEU A 92 6.54 -31.62 15.72
C LEU A 92 5.32 -30.72 15.57
N LYS A 93 5.48 -29.60 14.87
CA LYS A 93 4.37 -28.73 14.51
C LYS A 93 3.80 -29.10 13.15
N LEU A 94 2.49 -29.27 13.10
CA LEU A 94 1.74 -29.39 11.85
C LEU A 94 1.43 -27.99 11.31
N VAL A 95 2.00 -27.63 10.17
CA VAL A 95 1.88 -26.30 9.55
C VAL A 95 1.21 -26.43 8.20
N LYS A 96 0.20 -25.60 7.93
CA LYS A 96 -0.44 -25.52 6.61
C LYS A 96 0.46 -24.72 5.66
N VAL A 97 0.90 -25.33 4.55
CA VAL A 97 1.79 -24.69 3.57
C VAL A 97 0.97 -24.14 2.40
N THR A 98 0.08 -24.96 1.84
CA THR A 98 -0.72 -24.62 0.67
C THR A 98 -2.20 -24.93 0.92
N ASP A 99 -3.08 -24.04 0.46
CA ASP A 99 -4.53 -24.21 0.61
C ASP A 99 -5.09 -25.35 -0.23
N LEU A 100 -4.66 -25.47 -1.49
CA LEU A 100 -4.96 -26.60 -2.37
C LEU A 100 -3.73 -26.99 -3.19
N ASP A 101 -3.41 -28.28 -3.22
CA ASP A 101 -2.40 -28.85 -4.10
C ASP A 101 -2.86 -28.84 -5.57
N THR A 102 -1.92 -28.63 -6.50
CA THR A 102 -2.23 -28.57 -7.93
C THR A 102 -2.68 -29.91 -8.49
N LYS A 103 -2.10 -31.02 -8.01
CA LYS A 103 -2.40 -32.38 -8.51
C LYS A 103 -3.60 -32.99 -7.81
N THR A 104 -3.63 -32.90 -6.48
CA THR A 104 -4.62 -33.62 -5.68
C THR A 104 -5.78 -32.75 -5.20
N GLN A 105 -5.70 -31.42 -5.36
CA GLN A 105 -6.70 -30.45 -4.84
C GLN A 105 -6.96 -30.61 -3.34
N ARG A 106 -6.01 -31.20 -2.60
CA ARG A 106 -6.05 -31.35 -1.13
C ARG A 106 -5.18 -30.28 -0.49
N PRO A 107 -5.55 -29.77 0.69
CA PRO A 107 -4.68 -28.88 1.44
C PRO A 107 -3.39 -29.62 1.84
N VAL A 108 -2.27 -28.92 1.74
CA VAL A 108 -0.94 -29.48 2.02
C VAL A 108 -0.48 -28.99 3.39
N TYR A 109 -0.14 -29.95 4.25
CA TYR A 109 0.44 -29.70 5.56
C TYR A 109 1.83 -30.30 5.64
N LYS A 110 2.75 -29.60 6.30
CA LYS A 110 4.12 -30.02 6.55
C LYS A 110 4.37 -30.17 8.05
N LEU A 111 5.04 -31.23 8.45
CA LEU A 111 5.57 -31.40 9.79
C LEU A 111 6.90 -30.66 9.88
N MET A 112 7.04 -29.78 10.86
CA MET A 112 8.23 -28.95 11.04
C MET A 112 8.67 -28.91 12.49
N THR A 113 9.96 -28.70 12.72
CA THR A 113 10.46 -28.40 14.05
C THR A 113 10.12 -26.96 14.46
N GLY A 114 10.17 -26.66 15.76
CA GLY A 114 9.91 -25.30 16.25
C GLY A 114 10.90 -24.26 15.70
N ALA A 115 12.17 -24.65 15.53
CA ALA A 115 13.23 -23.80 15.00
C ALA A 115 13.02 -23.50 13.50
N GLU A 116 12.71 -24.51 12.69
CA GLU A 116 12.39 -24.33 11.28
C GLU A 116 11.17 -23.42 11.08
N TYR A 117 10.11 -23.63 11.87
CA TYR A 117 8.92 -22.80 11.81
C TYR A 117 9.21 -21.33 12.10
N LEU A 118 10.06 -21.05 13.09
CA LEU A 118 10.46 -19.67 13.41
C LEU A 118 11.22 -19.02 12.25
N ASN A 119 12.18 -19.75 11.66
CA ASN A 119 12.96 -19.26 10.52
C ASN A 119 12.08 -19.00 9.28
N GLU A 120 11.15 -19.91 8.96
CA GLU A 120 10.20 -19.71 7.87
C GLU A 120 9.27 -18.53 8.14
N ASP A 121 8.80 -18.34 9.37
CA ASP A 121 7.94 -17.21 9.72
C ASP A 121 8.70 -15.87 9.62
N LEU A 122 9.97 -15.82 10.06
CA LEU A 122 10.83 -14.66 9.87
C LEU A 122 11.03 -14.34 8.39
N LYS A 123 11.40 -15.34 7.58
CA LYS A 123 11.57 -15.19 6.13
C LYS A 123 10.27 -14.70 5.47
N ARG A 124 9.13 -15.30 5.81
CA ARG A 124 7.80 -14.90 5.33
C ARG A 124 7.44 -13.46 5.73
N ARG A 125 7.81 -13.02 6.93
CA ARG A 125 7.62 -11.63 7.38
C ARG A 125 8.50 -10.67 6.59
N GLU A 126 9.76 -11.03 6.31
CA GLU A 126 10.67 -10.24 5.49
C GLU A 126 10.19 -10.13 4.04
N GLU A 127 9.79 -11.23 3.43
CA GLU A 127 9.20 -11.25 2.08
C GLU A 127 7.95 -10.37 2.00
N LYS A 128 7.07 -10.42 3.01
CA LYS A 128 5.91 -9.51 3.12
C LYS A 128 6.30 -8.04 3.32
N LYS A 129 7.41 -7.77 3.99
CA LYS A 129 7.93 -6.39 4.14
C LYS A 129 8.55 -5.89 2.84
N LYS A 130 9.27 -6.75 2.12
CA LYS A 130 9.87 -6.43 0.80
C LYS A 130 8.78 -6.22 -0.24
N SER A 131 7.82 -7.14 -0.38
CA SER A 131 6.70 -6.96 -1.32
C SER A 131 5.84 -5.73 -1.04
N LYS A 132 5.67 -5.33 0.23
CA LYS A 132 5.04 -4.05 0.59
C LYS A 132 5.89 -2.82 0.24
N GLN A 133 7.21 -2.96 0.20
CA GLN A 133 8.13 -1.90 -0.25
C GLN A 133 8.22 -1.84 -1.78
N ASP A 134 8.18 -3.00 -2.44
CA ASP A 134 8.23 -3.16 -3.90
C ASP A 134 6.91 -2.77 -4.59
N ALA A 135 5.81 -2.69 -3.83
CA ALA A 135 4.58 -2.08 -4.30
C ALA A 135 4.81 -0.59 -4.61
N SER A 136 5.21 -0.33 -5.86
CA SER A 136 5.63 0.98 -6.38
C SER A 136 4.58 2.09 -6.16
N VAL A 137 3.30 1.72 -6.08
CA VAL A 137 2.19 2.63 -5.76
C VAL A 137 1.41 2.08 -4.58
N LYS A 138 1.35 2.84 -3.47
CA LYS A 138 0.62 2.45 -2.25
C LYS A 138 -0.89 2.68 -2.35
N GLY A 139 -1.32 3.54 -3.27
CA GLY A 139 -2.72 3.87 -3.53
C GLY A 139 -2.90 5.31 -4.01
N ASP A 140 -4.17 5.72 -4.10
CA ASP A 140 -4.57 6.99 -4.70
C ASP A 140 -4.97 8.04 -3.65
N LYS A 141 -4.61 9.30 -3.89
CA LYS A 141 -5.09 10.47 -3.16
C LYS A 141 -5.81 11.41 -4.10
N LEU A 142 -6.99 11.87 -3.70
CA LEU A 142 -7.75 12.89 -4.41
C LEU A 142 -7.53 14.24 -3.75
N LEU A 143 -7.18 15.24 -4.55
CA LEU A 143 -7.04 16.63 -4.15
C LEU A 143 -7.98 17.49 -4.99
N THR A 144 -8.89 18.19 -4.33
CA THR A 144 -9.80 19.13 -4.98
C THR A 144 -9.43 20.55 -4.61
N ILE A 145 -9.28 21.41 -5.61
CA ILE A 145 -8.89 22.82 -5.48
C ILE A 145 -9.83 23.66 -6.33
N SER A 146 -10.20 24.85 -5.88
CA SER A 146 -10.98 25.80 -6.69
C SER A 146 -10.07 26.73 -7.48
N ALA A 147 -10.49 27.15 -8.68
CA ALA A 147 -9.78 28.13 -9.50
C ALA A 147 -9.64 29.54 -8.85
N ARG A 148 -10.40 29.83 -7.77
CA ARG A 148 -10.29 31.08 -6.98
C ARG A 148 -9.30 31.01 -5.81
N ILE A 149 -8.58 29.91 -5.66
CA ILE A 149 -7.63 29.71 -4.55
C ILE A 149 -6.58 30.83 -4.50
N ALA A 150 -6.23 31.26 -3.29
CA ALA A 150 -5.15 32.22 -3.07
C ALA A 150 -3.77 31.56 -3.25
N GLU A 151 -2.78 32.35 -3.65
CA GLU A 151 -1.41 31.88 -3.91
C GLU A 151 -0.80 31.11 -2.72
N HIS A 152 -1.00 31.62 -1.50
CA HIS A 152 -0.46 31.01 -0.29
C HIS A 152 -1.06 29.62 -0.01
N ASP A 153 -2.38 29.45 -0.19
CA ASP A 153 -3.03 28.14 -0.01
C ASP A 153 -2.59 27.18 -1.12
N LEU A 154 -2.43 27.66 -2.35
CA LEU A 154 -1.91 26.84 -3.46
C LEU A 154 -0.52 26.25 -3.13
N ALA A 155 0.40 27.08 -2.63
CA ALA A 155 1.72 26.61 -2.20
C ALA A 155 1.62 25.52 -1.12
N SER A 156 0.71 25.68 -0.15
CA SER A 156 0.45 24.67 0.89
C SER A 156 -0.10 23.36 0.32
N LYS A 157 -1.00 23.42 -0.68
CA LYS A 157 -1.50 22.22 -1.38
C LYS A 157 -0.39 21.51 -2.15
N ILE A 158 0.49 22.25 -2.83
CA ILE A 158 1.65 21.69 -3.53
C ILE A 158 2.56 20.94 -2.55
N GLN A 159 2.85 21.52 -1.39
CA GLN A 159 3.65 20.84 -0.36
C GLN A 159 2.98 19.54 0.13
N ASN A 160 1.66 19.50 0.23
CA ASN A 160 0.94 18.27 0.57
C ASN A 160 1.05 17.22 -0.54
N VAL A 161 0.97 17.62 -1.81
CA VAL A 161 1.19 16.72 -2.95
C VAL A 161 2.59 16.14 -2.93
N LEU A 162 3.63 16.96 -2.72
CA LEU A 162 5.01 16.48 -2.61
C LEU A 162 5.18 15.47 -1.48
N LYS A 163 4.56 15.71 -0.31
CA LYS A 163 4.55 14.76 0.81
C LYS A 163 3.88 13.43 0.45
N TRP A 164 2.84 13.44 -0.38
CA TRP A 164 2.18 12.21 -0.85
C TRP A 164 3.00 11.46 -1.89
N LEU A 165 3.62 12.18 -2.84
CA LEU A 165 4.51 11.60 -3.84
C LEU A 165 5.73 10.95 -3.19
N ASN A 166 6.33 11.59 -2.18
CA ASN A 166 7.43 11.01 -1.39
C ASN A 166 7.06 9.72 -0.66
N LYS A 167 5.77 9.50 -0.40
CA LYS A 167 5.26 8.27 0.22
C LYS A 167 4.83 7.23 -0.83
N SER A 168 5.06 7.48 -2.11
CA SER A 168 4.66 6.65 -3.25
C SER A 168 3.14 6.51 -3.41
N TYR A 169 2.40 7.61 -3.20
CA TYR A 169 0.98 7.69 -3.56
C TYR A 169 0.82 8.33 -4.94
N GLU A 170 -0.13 7.83 -5.73
CA GLU A 170 -0.59 8.53 -6.93
C GLU A 170 -1.57 9.63 -6.51
N VAL A 171 -1.42 10.83 -7.08
CA VAL A 171 -2.26 11.98 -6.73
C VAL A 171 -3.13 12.37 -7.91
N ARG A 172 -4.44 12.32 -7.73
CA ARG A 172 -5.44 12.87 -8.63
C ARG A 172 -5.80 14.28 -8.19
N VAL A 173 -5.46 15.28 -9.01
CA VAL A 173 -5.79 16.67 -8.76
C VAL A 173 -6.99 17.05 -9.61
N VAL A 174 -7.98 17.68 -8.99
CA VAL A 174 -9.19 18.21 -9.62
C VAL A 174 -9.26 19.69 -9.30
N VAL A 175 -9.11 20.53 -10.32
CA VAL A 175 -9.28 21.98 -10.23
C VAL A 175 -10.69 22.32 -10.70
N THR A 176 -11.56 22.72 -9.77
CA THR A 176 -12.95 23.07 -10.06
C THR A 176 -13.06 24.47 -10.62
N GLY A 177 -13.80 24.60 -11.73
CA GLY A 177 -14.11 25.86 -12.37
C GLY A 177 -15.43 26.42 -11.85
N ASP A 178 -15.38 27.61 -11.27
CA ASP A 178 -16.51 28.33 -10.67
C ASP A 178 -17.33 29.15 -11.69
N GLY A 179 -17.40 28.70 -12.94
CA GLY A 179 -18.15 29.33 -14.03
C GLY A 179 -17.39 29.41 -15.37
N ALA A 180 -18.05 29.95 -16.39
CA ALA A 180 -17.48 30.15 -17.73
C ALA A 180 -16.50 31.35 -17.71
N GLY A 181 -15.20 31.08 -17.65
CA GLY A 181 -14.17 32.13 -17.75
C GLY A 181 -12.86 31.85 -17.01
N ASN A 182 -12.81 30.90 -16.09
CA ASN A 182 -11.61 30.66 -15.27
C ASN A 182 -10.66 29.59 -15.82
N LYS A 183 -10.79 29.21 -17.10
CA LYS A 183 -9.92 28.22 -17.75
C LYS A 183 -8.45 28.64 -17.73
N ALA A 184 -8.16 29.92 -17.91
CA ALA A 184 -6.78 30.43 -17.84
C ALA A 184 -6.16 30.19 -16.45
N LYS A 185 -6.87 30.54 -15.38
CA LYS A 185 -6.43 30.33 -14.00
C LYS A 185 -6.24 28.84 -13.67
N GLN A 186 -7.09 27.96 -14.20
CA GLN A 186 -6.94 26.52 -14.03
C GLN A 186 -5.65 25.99 -14.66
N GLU A 187 -5.32 26.47 -15.86
CA GLU A 187 -4.08 26.11 -16.55
C GLU A 187 -2.86 26.66 -15.79
N ASP A 188 -2.92 27.90 -15.30
CA ASP A 188 -1.85 28.50 -14.48
C ASP A 188 -1.58 27.67 -13.21
N ILE A 189 -2.64 27.21 -12.53
CA ILE A 189 -2.54 26.31 -11.38
C ILE A 189 -1.88 24.99 -11.79
N ALA A 190 -2.31 24.38 -12.90
CA ALA A 190 -1.73 23.13 -13.39
C ALA A 190 -0.24 23.29 -13.75
N GLN A 191 0.15 24.40 -14.35
CA GLN A 191 1.54 24.72 -14.68
C GLN A 191 2.40 24.89 -13.42
N ARG A 192 1.86 25.50 -12.36
CA ARG A 192 2.55 25.59 -11.05
C ARG A 192 2.76 24.23 -10.41
N PHE A 193 1.77 23.33 -10.52
CA PHE A 193 1.94 21.94 -10.10
C PHE A 193 3.04 21.25 -10.93
N GLU A 194 3.05 21.41 -12.26
CA GLU A 194 4.09 20.85 -13.12
C GLU A 194 5.50 21.29 -12.72
N ALA A 195 5.70 22.59 -12.52
CA ALA A 195 7.00 23.14 -12.15
C ALA A 195 7.50 22.57 -10.81
N SER A 196 6.62 22.45 -9.81
CA SER A 196 6.98 22.00 -8.47
C SER A 196 7.14 20.48 -8.36
N VAL A 197 6.40 19.73 -9.18
CA VAL A 197 6.33 18.26 -9.11
C VAL A 197 7.39 17.59 -9.99
N LYS A 198 7.96 18.29 -10.97
CA LYS A 198 8.96 17.77 -11.91
C LYS A 198 10.10 17.01 -11.24
N ASP A 199 10.49 17.44 -10.04
CA ASP A 199 11.57 16.81 -9.28
C ASP A 199 11.18 15.47 -8.67
N THR A 200 9.92 15.26 -8.27
CA THR A 200 9.46 14.07 -7.50
C THR A 200 8.53 13.14 -8.31
N GLY A 201 7.88 13.64 -9.35
CA GLY A 201 6.87 12.91 -10.09
C GLY A 201 6.65 13.40 -11.51
N LYS A 202 5.86 12.62 -12.25
CA LYS A 202 5.46 12.91 -13.63
C LYS A 202 3.95 13.09 -13.71
N ILE A 203 3.51 14.11 -14.44
CA ILE A 203 2.10 14.27 -14.79
C ILE A 203 1.82 13.45 -16.04
N VAL A 204 0.82 12.57 -15.97
CA VAL A 204 0.52 11.61 -17.04
C VAL A 204 -0.60 12.12 -17.94
N GLN A 205 -1.67 12.64 -17.35
CA GLN A 205 -2.92 12.87 -18.06
C GLN A 205 -3.57 14.16 -17.60
N LYS A 206 -3.73 15.14 -18.49
CA LYS A 206 -4.56 16.33 -18.27
C LYS A 206 -5.88 16.17 -19.04
N ARG A 207 -7.01 16.33 -18.37
CA ARG A 207 -8.35 16.27 -18.98
C ARG A 207 -9.23 17.40 -18.46
N LEU A 208 -9.84 18.14 -19.36
CA LEU A 208 -10.91 19.07 -19.04
C LEU A 208 -12.26 18.34 -19.21
N ARG A 209 -13.10 18.35 -18.18
CA ARG A 209 -14.45 17.75 -18.16
C ARG A 209 -15.36 18.63 -17.33
N ASP A 210 -16.53 18.99 -17.87
CA ASP A 210 -17.60 19.66 -17.10
C ASP A 210 -17.12 20.91 -16.33
N ASN A 211 -16.21 21.69 -16.95
CA ASN A 211 -15.53 22.85 -16.36
C ASN A 211 -14.46 22.55 -15.28
N ASP A 212 -14.22 21.28 -14.94
CA ASP A 212 -13.16 20.83 -14.06
C ASP A 212 -11.92 20.39 -14.85
N LEU A 213 -10.74 20.88 -14.46
CA LEU A 213 -9.48 20.37 -14.97
C LEU A 213 -8.98 19.26 -14.04
N ARG A 214 -8.78 18.06 -14.59
CA ARG A 214 -8.36 16.86 -13.85
C ARG A 214 -7.03 16.36 -14.37
N PHE A 215 -6.09 16.10 -13.46
CA PHE A 215 -4.85 15.46 -13.83
C PHE A 215 -4.29 14.51 -12.78
N ASN A 216 -3.55 13.50 -13.25
CA ASN A 216 -2.91 12.50 -12.41
C ASN A 216 -1.40 12.73 -12.36
N ILE A 217 -0.87 12.67 -11.16
CA ILE A 217 0.56 12.74 -10.87
C ILE A 217 1.00 11.36 -10.35
N THR A 218 1.90 10.72 -11.09
CA THR A 218 2.54 9.47 -10.68
C THR A 218 3.91 9.76 -10.07
N PRO A 219 4.25 9.15 -8.92
CA PRO A 219 5.57 9.29 -8.34
C PRO A 219 6.61 8.60 -9.24
N THR A 220 7.70 9.30 -9.57
CA THR A 220 8.81 8.68 -10.30
C THR A 220 9.74 8.11 -9.23
N ALA A 221 9.88 6.77 -9.19
CA ALA A 221 10.59 6.03 -8.13
C ALA A 221 12.11 6.30 -8.01
N GLY A 222 12.62 7.42 -8.50
CA GLY A 222 14.05 7.70 -8.65
C GLY A 222 14.54 9.07 -8.17
N SER A 223 13.75 9.88 -7.45
CA SER A 223 14.20 11.19 -6.94
C SER A 223 14.12 11.30 -5.42
N GLY A 224 14.67 10.29 -4.74
CA GLY A 224 15.01 10.36 -3.32
C GLY A 224 16.46 10.80 -3.06
N ALA A 225 17.20 11.18 -4.11
CA ALA A 225 18.60 11.55 -4.03
C ALA A 225 18.78 13.03 -4.45
N THR A 226 19.28 13.83 -3.51
CA THR A 226 19.82 15.19 -3.68
C THR A 226 18.80 16.35 -3.57
N VAL A 227 18.43 16.71 -2.33
CA VAL A 227 18.23 18.13 -1.99
C VAL A 227 19.20 18.47 -0.88
N GLY A 228 20.34 19.04 -1.29
CA GLY A 228 21.44 19.42 -0.43
C GLY A 228 21.02 20.47 0.59
N LYS A 229 21.42 20.25 1.85
CA LYS A 229 21.58 21.31 2.84
C LYS A 229 22.47 22.38 2.23
N LYS A 230 21.93 23.58 2.01
CA LYS A 230 22.70 24.79 1.70
C LYS A 230 23.54 25.13 2.94
N GLY A 231 24.73 24.54 3.01
CA GLY A 231 25.75 24.83 3.99
C GLY A 231 26.49 26.11 3.61
N LEU A 232 26.32 27.10 4.48
CA LEU A 232 27.23 28.17 4.85
C LEU A 232 28.56 28.27 4.08
N LEU A 233 28.71 29.45 3.49
CA LEU A 233 29.85 30.00 2.76
C LEU A 233 31.15 29.90 3.60
N ASP A 234 32.20 29.28 3.04
CA ASP A 234 33.58 29.46 3.51
C ASP A 234 34.32 30.27 2.46
N VAL A 235 34.59 31.52 2.80
CA VAL A 235 35.47 32.43 2.07
C VAL A 235 36.90 31.95 2.31
N LYS A 236 37.58 31.47 1.27
CA LYS A 236 39.04 31.32 1.28
C LYS A 236 39.66 32.25 0.26
N ASP A 237 40.01 33.42 0.78
CA ASP A 237 41.04 34.30 0.26
C ASP A 237 42.32 33.98 1.05
N ALA A 238 43.41 33.59 0.37
CA ALA A 238 44.78 33.59 0.91
C ALA A 238 45.81 33.21 -0.17
N THR A 239 46.27 34.25 -0.86
CA THR A 239 47.64 34.54 -1.30
C THR A 239 48.77 33.53 -1.04
N ASN A 240 49.46 33.27 -2.14
CA ASN A 240 50.85 32.88 -2.37
C ASN A 240 51.85 33.16 -1.22
N GLY A 241 52.72 32.18 -0.92
CA GLY A 241 53.83 32.31 0.04
C GLY A 241 54.65 31.03 0.16
N MET A 242 55.55 30.81 -0.79
CA MET A 242 56.63 29.83 -0.71
C MET A 242 57.64 30.25 0.36
N ASN A 243 57.97 29.36 1.32
CA ASN A 243 59.19 29.49 2.09
C ASN A 243 59.84 28.12 2.41
N GLU A 244 61.16 28.19 2.41
CA GLU A 244 62.24 27.21 2.31
C GLU A 244 62.38 26.24 3.52
N PRO A 245 62.98 25.03 3.37
CA PRO A 245 63.28 24.16 4.50
C PRO A 245 64.77 24.19 4.86
N GLN A 246 65.12 24.56 6.10
CA GLN A 246 66.45 24.27 6.65
C GLN A 246 66.41 23.82 8.13
N ALA A 247 66.88 22.58 8.29
CA ALA A 247 67.91 22.15 9.22
C ALA A 247 67.71 22.28 10.75
N ALA A 248 67.66 21.08 11.33
CA ALA A 248 68.59 20.57 12.34
C ALA A 248 68.40 20.91 13.82
N ARG A 249 68.74 19.85 14.59
CA ARG A 249 69.18 19.79 15.99
C ARG A 249 68.12 19.43 17.02
N GLY A 250 68.38 18.34 17.75
CA GLY A 250 67.81 18.13 19.07
C GLY A 250 67.65 16.67 19.49
N LEU A 251 68.76 15.97 19.75
CA LEU A 251 68.78 14.75 20.55
C LEU A 251 68.33 15.09 21.99
N HIS A 252 67.37 14.37 22.57
CA HIS A 252 67.44 14.04 23.99
C HIS A 252 66.62 12.79 24.32
N THR A 253 67.19 12.00 25.22
CA THR A 253 66.81 10.64 25.61
C THR A 253 66.12 10.65 26.98
N GLN A 254 65.74 9.45 27.43
CA GLN A 254 65.24 9.04 28.76
C GLN A 254 63.71 9.04 28.91
N SER A 255 63.03 7.89 29.05
CA SER A 255 63.13 6.77 30.01
C SER A 255 62.52 7.07 31.38
N GLY A 256 61.51 6.28 31.77
CA GLY A 256 60.93 6.20 33.12
C GLY A 256 59.44 5.83 33.05
N LEU A 257 59.07 4.53 32.98
CA LEU A 257 58.76 3.63 34.10
C LEU A 257 57.63 4.12 35.05
N MET A 258 56.48 3.45 34.91
CA MET A 258 55.68 2.78 35.96
C MET A 258 55.49 3.47 37.31
N ALA A 259 54.23 3.77 37.64
CA ALA A 259 53.50 3.14 38.75
C ALA A 259 51.98 3.30 38.52
#